data_AF-A0A0P4WKS9-F1
#
_entry.id   AF-A0A0P4WKS9-F1
#
_cell.length_a   1.000
_cell.length_b   1.000
_cell.length_c   1.000
_cell.angle_alpha   90.00
_cell.angle_beta   90.00
_cell.angle_gamma   90.00
#
_symmetry.space_group_name_H-M   'P 1'
#
loop_
_entity.id
_entity.type
_entity.pdbx_description
1 polymer ?
#
loop_
_entity_poly.entity_id
_entity_poly.type
_entity_poly.pdbx_seq_one_letter_code
_entity_poly.pdbx_strand_id
1 'polypeptide(L)'
;MQVVQHVEVTMTNTHFSSVVASIETYEGCPIIPNSRYSRTIVLTPLPLRAHGVALEGNSQDEDASLASSTMMSAATALSDILGIIVSYALRLKLNCGSLGGDLSIELPFKLMHGDSTTAKASLQRSQSAVDYNLVIEEYSAMRRGKSLTDELEE
;
A
#
# COMPACT_ATOMS: atom_id res chain seq x y z
N MET A 1 -6.18 -11.63 -9.11
CA MET A 1 -6.18 -10.16 -8.93
C MET A 1 -5.09 -9.81 -7.92
N GLN A 2 -4.29 -8.81 -8.21
CA GLN A 2 -3.11 -8.45 -7.43
C GLN A 2 -3.04 -6.93 -7.28
N VAL A 3 -2.61 -6.44 -6.13
CA VAL A 3 -2.11 -5.07 -6.00
C VAL A 3 -0.61 -5.13 -6.18
N VAL A 4 -0.11 -4.37 -7.15
CA VAL A 4 1.30 -4.23 -7.47
C VAL A 4 1.75 -2.84 -7.03
N GLN A 5 2.86 -2.79 -6.31
CA GLN A 5 3.59 -1.57 -6.02
C GLN A 5 4.77 -1.46 -6.98
N HIS A 6 4.81 -0.37 -7.74
CA HIS A 6 5.94 -0.01 -8.57
C HIS A 6 6.78 1.04 -7.85
N VAL A 7 8.08 0.77 -7.77
CA VAL A 7 9.05 1.64 -7.12
C VAL A 7 10.13 1.98 -8.13
N GLU A 8 10.28 3.26 -8.43
CA GLU A 8 11.34 3.78 -9.28
C GLU A 8 12.33 4.59 -8.43
N VAL A 9 13.61 4.25 -8.49
CA VAL A 9 14.69 4.98 -7.82
C VAL A 9 15.41 5.80 -8.89
N THR A 10 15.07 7.08 -9.00
CA THR A 10 15.50 7.93 -10.11
C THR A 10 17.01 8.13 -10.16
N MET A 11 17.67 8.20 -9.00
CA MET A 11 19.11 8.42 -8.90
C MET A 11 19.95 7.28 -9.53
N THR A 12 19.40 6.07 -9.59
CA THR A 12 20.06 4.89 -10.20
C THR A 12 19.32 4.36 -11.42
N ASN A 13 18.17 4.97 -11.77
CA ASN A 13 17.23 4.47 -12.78
C ASN A 13 16.87 2.98 -12.57
N THR A 14 16.69 2.57 -11.32
CA THR A 14 16.29 1.20 -10.98
C THR A 14 14.79 1.11 -10.71
N HIS A 15 14.19 0.01 -11.14
CA HIS A 15 12.75 -0.21 -11.09
C HIS A 15 12.45 -1.52 -10.38
N PHE A 16 11.57 -1.48 -9.38
CA PHE A 16 11.07 -2.65 -8.67
C PHE A 16 9.57 -2.74 -8.85
N SER A 17 9.04 -3.95 -8.96
CA SER A 17 7.61 -4.22 -9.03
C SER A 17 7.28 -5.39 -8.12
N SER A 18 6.55 -5.10 -7.06
CA SER A 18 6.33 -6.03 -5.96
C SER A 18 4.83 -6.21 -5.73
N VAL A 19 4.38 -7.45 -5.56
CA VAL A 19 2.97 -7.75 -5.26
C VAL A 19 2.76 -7.56 -3.76
N VAL A 20 1.92 -6.60 -3.37
CA VAL A 20 1.63 -6.27 -1.96
C VAL A 20 0.32 -6.89 -1.46
N ALA A 21 -0.54 -7.34 -2.37
CA ALA A 21 -1.70 -8.17 -2.05
C ALA A 21 -2.08 -9.02 -3.27
N SER A 22 -2.58 -10.23 -3.05
CA SER A 22 -3.02 -11.13 -4.11
C SER A 22 -4.24 -11.92 -3.67
N ILE A 23 -5.17 -12.11 -4.60
CA ILE A 23 -6.31 -13.01 -4.45
C ILE A 23 -6.60 -13.70 -5.79
N GLU A 24 -6.82 -15.01 -5.74
CA GLU A 24 -7.20 -15.82 -6.90
C GLU A 24 -8.56 -16.44 -6.63
N THR A 25 -9.39 -16.55 -7.66
CA THR A 25 -10.72 -17.13 -7.52
C THR A 25 -11.12 -17.86 -8.79
N TYR A 26 -11.87 -18.94 -8.62
CA TYR A 26 -12.38 -19.81 -9.68
C TYR A 26 -13.92 -19.80 -9.74
N GLU A 27 -14.57 -18.95 -8.95
CA GLU A 27 -16.03 -18.92 -8.92
C GLU A 27 -16.60 -18.41 -10.24
N GLY A 28 -17.56 -19.16 -10.80
CA GLY A 28 -18.14 -18.85 -12.11
C GLY A 28 -17.28 -19.27 -13.30
N CYS A 29 -16.17 -19.98 -13.06
CA CYS A 29 -15.37 -20.59 -14.12
C CYS A 29 -15.81 -22.04 -14.40
N PRO A 30 -15.87 -22.47 -15.68
CA PRO A 30 -15.69 -21.65 -16.87
C PRO A 30 -16.89 -20.75 -17.13
N ILE A 31 -16.62 -19.51 -17.57
CA ILE A 31 -17.68 -18.59 -17.97
C ILE A 31 -18.26 -19.08 -19.30
N ILE A 32 -19.57 -19.33 -19.32
CA ILE A 32 -20.25 -19.88 -20.50
C ILE A 32 -20.18 -18.85 -21.64
N PRO A 33 -19.90 -19.26 -22.90
CA PRO A 33 -19.98 -18.35 -24.04
C PRO A 33 -21.33 -17.61 -24.10
N ASN A 34 -21.31 -16.34 -24.49
CA ASN A 34 -22.50 -15.45 -24.51
C ASN A 34 -23.13 -15.17 -23.12
N SER A 35 -22.44 -15.46 -22.02
CA SER A 35 -22.86 -15.08 -20.67
C SER A 35 -22.05 -13.88 -20.13
N ARG A 36 -22.59 -13.21 -19.11
CA ARG A 36 -21.93 -12.11 -18.39
C ARG A 36 -21.67 -12.54 -16.95
N TYR A 37 -20.43 -12.38 -16.50
CA TYR A 37 -20.03 -12.55 -15.11
C TYR A 37 -19.68 -11.19 -14.49
N SER A 38 -20.16 -10.93 -13.28
CA SER A 38 -19.83 -9.72 -12.52
C SER A 38 -19.67 -10.09 -11.06
N ARG A 39 -18.58 -9.63 -10.44
CA ARG A 39 -18.28 -9.87 -9.03
C ARG A 39 -17.52 -8.69 -8.44
N THR A 40 -17.84 -8.39 -7.18
CA THR A 40 -17.08 -7.45 -6.36
C THR A 40 -16.15 -8.24 -5.46
N ILE A 41 -14.86 -7.88 -5.49
CA ILE A 41 -13.82 -8.48 -4.64
C ILE A 41 -13.18 -7.34 -3.87
N VAL A 42 -13.02 -7.52 -2.56
CA VAL A 42 -12.29 -6.58 -1.69
C VAL A 42 -10.88 -7.11 -1.51
N LEU A 43 -9.89 -6.24 -1.74
CA LEU A 43 -8.48 -6.56 -1.56
C LEU A 43 -7.84 -5.44 -0.75
N THR A 44 -7.22 -5.80 0.37
CA THR A 44 -6.59 -4.84 1.27
C THR A 44 -5.07 -4.95 1.13
N PRO A 45 -4.38 -3.91 0.63
CA PRO A 45 -2.93 -3.90 0.56
C PRO A 45 -2.37 -3.76 1.98
N LEU A 46 -1.67 -4.79 2.45
CA LEU A 46 -1.04 -4.81 3.77
C LEU A 46 0.48 -4.63 3.61
N PRO A 47 1.16 -4.07 4.62
CA PRO A 47 2.61 -3.94 4.60
C PRO A 47 3.24 -5.34 4.52
N LEU A 48 3.99 -5.57 3.46
CA LEU A 48 4.78 -6.78 3.29
C LEU A 48 6.25 -6.40 3.42
N ARG A 49 6.93 -7.03 4.39
CA ARG A 49 8.38 -6.86 4.62
C ARG A 49 9.19 -7.68 3.62
N ALA A 50 9.03 -7.36 2.34
CA ALA A 50 9.77 -7.98 1.25
C ALA A 50 10.78 -7.01 0.64
N HIS A 51 11.85 -7.55 0.08
CA HIS A 51 12.84 -6.75 -0.63
C HIS A 51 12.20 -6.02 -1.81
N GLY A 52 12.54 -4.74 -1.98
CA GLY A 52 12.02 -3.91 -3.08
C GLY A 52 10.57 -3.45 -2.91
N VAL A 53 10.02 -3.56 -1.70
CA VAL A 53 8.76 -2.89 -1.30
C VAL A 53 9.10 -1.57 -0.62
N ALA A 54 8.52 -0.47 -1.09
CA ALA A 54 8.61 0.82 -0.42
C ALA A 54 7.69 0.85 0.80
N LEU A 55 8.27 1.14 1.96
CA LEU A 55 7.58 1.26 3.24
C LEU A 55 7.72 2.69 3.79
N GLU A 56 6.72 3.13 4.55
CA GLU A 56 6.79 4.29 5.42
C GLU A 56 7.26 3.82 6.80
N GLY A 57 8.54 4.03 7.10
CA GLY A 57 9.18 3.58 8.35
C GLY A 57 10.32 2.61 8.12
N ASN A 58 10.89 2.07 9.20
CA ASN A 58 11.89 1.03 9.12
C ASN A 58 11.21 -0.33 8.91
N SER A 59 11.81 -1.22 8.11
CA SER A 59 11.26 -2.57 7.89
C SER A 59 11.20 -3.42 9.15
N GLN A 60 11.96 -3.05 10.19
CA GLN A 60 11.95 -3.70 11.51
C GLN A 60 10.85 -3.20 12.44
N ASP A 61 10.24 -2.05 12.14
CA ASP A 61 9.19 -1.48 12.98
C ASP A 61 7.87 -2.23 12.74
N GLU A 62 7.18 -2.65 13.81
CA GLU A 62 5.83 -3.26 13.72
C GLU A 62 4.80 -2.31 13.12
N ASP A 63 4.99 -1.00 13.27
CA ASP A 63 4.08 0.02 12.77
C ASP A 63 4.43 0.47 11.34
N ALA A 64 5.34 -0.23 10.65
CA ALA A 64 5.71 0.06 9.28
C ALA A 64 4.52 -0.15 8.32
N SER A 65 4.16 0.91 7.59
CA SER A 65 3.08 0.90 6.62
C SER A 65 3.62 0.87 5.18
N LEU A 66 2.76 0.55 4.21
CA LEU A 66 3.11 0.72 2.80
C LEU A 66 3.33 2.21 2.51
N ALA A 67 4.32 2.51 1.67
CA ALA A 67 4.57 3.90 1.30
C ALA A 67 3.41 4.51 0.51
N SER A 68 3.04 5.75 0.82
CA SER A 68 2.03 6.49 0.07
C SER A 68 2.48 6.71 -1.38
N SER A 69 1.51 6.90 -2.26
CA SER A 69 1.78 7.17 -3.67
C SER A 69 2.44 8.53 -3.85
N THR A 70 3.50 8.58 -4.65
CA THR A 70 4.14 9.85 -4.98
C THR A 70 3.18 10.69 -5.82
N MET A 71 2.96 11.93 -5.38
CA MET A 71 2.17 12.93 -6.08
C MET A 71 3.12 13.90 -6.78
N MET A 72 2.90 14.11 -8.07
CA MET A 72 3.75 14.97 -8.89
C MET A 72 2.94 16.16 -9.37
N SER A 73 3.59 17.33 -9.38
CA SER A 73 3.05 18.49 -10.06
C SER A 73 3.18 18.30 -11.57
N ALA A 74 2.18 18.75 -12.34
CA ALA A 74 2.20 18.69 -13.80
C ALA A 74 3.39 19.45 -14.44
N ALA A 75 4.04 20.33 -13.68
CA ALA A 75 5.17 21.13 -14.13
C ALA A 75 6.54 20.44 -13.97
N THR A 76 6.60 19.24 -13.37
CA THR A 76 7.87 18.57 -13.05
C THR A 76 7.99 17.27 -13.82
N ALA A 77 9.07 17.11 -14.59
CA ALA A 77 9.37 15.84 -15.25
C ALA A 77 9.87 14.81 -14.23
N LEU A 78 9.54 13.53 -14.47
CA LEU A 78 10.03 12.41 -13.64
C LEU A 78 11.55 12.40 -13.50
N SER A 79 12.26 12.77 -14.58
CA SER A 79 13.72 12.85 -14.64
C SER A 79 14.32 13.87 -13.69
N ASP A 80 13.54 14.88 -13.29
CA ASP A 80 14.04 16.01 -12.51
C ASP A 80 13.84 15.78 -11.00
N ILE A 81 13.11 14.73 -10.64
CA ILE A 81 12.87 14.33 -9.27
C ILE A 81 14.00 13.41 -8.83
N LEU A 82 14.76 13.82 -7.82
CA LEU A 82 15.73 12.96 -7.16
C LEU A 82 15.04 12.26 -5.97
N GLY A 83 14.90 10.93 -6.03
CA GLY A 83 14.35 10.16 -4.92
C GLY A 83 13.73 8.84 -5.33
N ILE A 84 12.76 8.42 -4.53
CA ILE A 84 11.99 7.19 -4.72
C ILE A 84 10.57 7.58 -5.12
N ILE A 85 10.13 7.06 -6.25
CA ILE A 85 8.79 7.26 -6.79
C ILE A 85 8.00 5.98 -6.56
N VAL A 86 6.89 6.09 -5.86
CA VAL A 86 6.00 4.97 -5.53
C VAL A 86 4.67 5.14 -6.25
N SER A 87 4.23 4.10 -6.96
CA SER A 87 2.92 4.05 -7.59
C SER A 87 2.28 2.67 -7.41
N TYR A 88 0.96 2.60 -7.47
CA TYR A 88 0.21 1.36 -7.27
C TYR A 88 -0.71 1.09 -8.46
N ALA A 89 -0.83 -0.18 -8.80
CA ALA A 89 -1.73 -0.68 -9.82
C ALA A 89 -2.48 -1.92 -9.33
N LEU A 90 -3.77 -2.00 -9.68
CA LEU A 90 -4.54 -3.22 -9.54
C LEU A 90 -4.40 -4.03 -10.82
N ARG A 91 -3.69 -5.16 -10.74
CA ARG A 91 -3.52 -6.13 -11.83
C ARG A 91 -4.59 -7.21 -11.77
N LEU A 92 -5.42 -7.30 -12.79
CA LEU A 92 -6.42 -8.35 -12.92
C LEU A 92 -6.01 -9.27 -14.07
N LYS A 93 -5.84 -10.56 -13.76
CA LYS A 93 -5.49 -11.61 -14.71
C LYS A 93 -6.65 -12.61 -14.81
N LEU A 94 -7.10 -12.85 -16.02
CA LEU A 94 -8.15 -13.80 -16.38
C LEU A 94 -7.53 -14.89 -17.25
N ASN A 95 -7.69 -16.14 -16.85
CA ASN A 95 -7.29 -17.29 -17.67
C ASN A 95 -8.48 -17.71 -18.54
N CYS A 96 -8.32 -17.59 -19.86
CA CYS A 96 -9.37 -17.88 -20.84
C CYS A 96 -9.26 -19.30 -21.44
N GLY A 97 -8.61 -20.23 -20.72
CA GLY A 97 -8.41 -21.60 -21.14
C GLY A 97 -7.29 -21.78 -22.17
N SER A 98 -7.15 -23.02 -22.66
CA SER A 98 -6.01 -23.45 -23.48
C SER A 98 -5.87 -22.74 -24.83
N LEU A 99 -6.99 -22.29 -25.43
CA LEU A 99 -6.98 -21.62 -26.73
C LEU A 99 -7.05 -20.10 -26.63
N GLY A 100 -7.56 -19.57 -25.51
CA GLY A 100 -7.79 -18.13 -25.30
C GLY A 100 -6.62 -17.39 -24.65
N GLY A 101 -5.67 -18.11 -24.03
CA GLY A 101 -4.54 -17.52 -23.32
C GLY A 101 -4.96 -16.75 -22.06
N ASP A 102 -4.05 -15.92 -21.56
CA ASP A 102 -4.29 -15.08 -20.39
C ASP A 102 -4.59 -13.64 -20.82
N LEU A 103 -5.66 -13.05 -20.28
CA LEU A 103 -5.96 -11.62 -20.40
C LEU A 103 -5.53 -10.91 -19.12
N SER A 104 -4.74 -9.86 -19.24
CA SER A 104 -4.31 -9.03 -18.11
C SER A 104 -4.63 -7.57 -18.31
N ILE A 105 -5.13 -6.91 -17.27
CA ILE A 105 -5.34 -5.46 -17.21
C ILE A 105 -4.72 -4.90 -15.94
N GLU A 106 -4.16 -3.70 -16.03
CA GLU A 106 -3.67 -2.94 -14.89
C GLU A 106 -4.44 -1.62 -14.78
N LEU A 107 -4.96 -1.35 -13.59
CA LEU A 107 -5.68 -0.12 -13.27
C LEU A 107 -4.90 0.68 -12.22
N PRO A 108 -4.34 1.86 -12.55
CA PRO A 108 -3.62 2.66 -11.59
C PRO A 108 -4.55 3.26 -10.53
N PHE A 109 -4.07 3.36 -9.29
CA PHE A 109 -4.76 4.06 -8.22
C PHE A 109 -3.76 4.73 -7.25
N LYS A 110 -4.27 5.59 -6.36
CA LYS A 110 -3.46 6.26 -5.34
C LYS A 110 -3.78 5.69 -3.97
N LEU A 111 -2.75 5.17 -3.31
CA LEU A 111 -2.77 4.79 -1.89
C LEU A 111 -2.18 5.95 -1.08
N MET A 112 -2.90 6.41 -0.06
CA MET A 112 -2.49 7.52 0.81
C MET A 112 -2.90 7.19 2.25
N HIS A 113 -2.17 7.71 3.22
CA HIS A 113 -2.64 7.74 4.61
C HIS A 113 -3.88 8.62 4.74
N GLY A 114 -4.84 8.16 5.54
CA GLY A 114 -6.08 8.89 5.79
C GLY A 114 -5.83 10.22 6.54
N ASP A 115 -6.68 11.20 6.28
CA ASP A 115 -6.60 12.49 6.96
C ASP A 115 -6.85 12.33 8.47
N SER A 116 -5.93 12.86 9.28
CA SER A 116 -6.04 12.87 10.74
C SER A 116 -7.27 13.62 11.27
N THR A 117 -7.92 14.44 10.44
CA THR A 117 -9.09 15.25 10.78
C THR A 117 -10.36 14.41 10.97
N THR A 118 -10.51 13.33 10.21
CA THR A 118 -11.73 12.49 10.26
C THR A 118 -11.74 11.58 11.49
N ALA A 119 -10.57 11.16 11.96
CA ALA A 119 -10.41 10.40 13.21
C ALA A 119 -10.64 11.25 14.47
N LYS A 120 -10.50 12.58 14.38
CA LYS A 120 -10.75 13.51 15.50
C LYS A 120 -12.20 14.01 15.57
N ALA A 121 -12.97 13.90 14.48
CA ALA A 121 -14.37 14.33 14.44
C ALA A 121 -15.30 13.48 15.34
N SER A 122 -14.94 12.22 15.62
CA SER A 122 -15.64 11.36 16.58
C SER A 122 -15.28 11.64 18.05
N LEU A 123 -14.18 12.35 18.31
CA LEU A 123 -13.74 12.72 19.67
C LEU A 123 -14.19 14.12 20.11
N GLN A 124 -14.66 14.96 19.19
CA GLN A 124 -15.01 16.35 19.49
C GLN A 124 -16.44 16.58 20.00
N ARG A 125 -17.28 15.54 20.12
CA ARG A 125 -18.68 15.72 20.60
C ARG A 125 -18.85 15.64 22.12
N SER A 126 -17.77 15.47 22.88
CA SER A 126 -17.82 15.46 24.33
C SER A 126 -16.76 16.39 24.94
N GLN A 127 -17.24 17.49 25.54
CA GLN A 127 -16.66 18.19 26.71
C GLN A 127 -15.49 19.15 26.40
N SER A 128 -15.73 20.47 26.37
CA SER A 128 -15.65 21.45 27.47
C SER A 128 -14.24 21.61 28.07
N ALA A 129 -13.64 22.79 27.88
CA ALA A 129 -12.37 23.30 28.47
C ALA A 129 -11.15 22.37 28.30
N VAL A 130 -10.42 22.53 27.19
CA VAL A 130 -9.17 21.80 26.95
C VAL A 130 -8.07 22.40 27.83
N ASP A 131 -7.79 21.75 28.95
CA ASP A 131 -6.56 21.92 29.72
C ASP A 131 -5.43 21.28 28.90
N TYR A 132 -4.48 22.06 28.38
CA TYR A 132 -3.38 21.52 27.58
C TYR A 132 -2.37 20.82 28.50
N ASN A 133 -2.66 19.58 28.89
CA ASN A 133 -1.68 18.76 29.59
C ASN A 133 -0.64 18.26 28.58
N LEU A 134 0.41 19.06 28.37
CA LEU A 134 1.52 18.72 27.49
C LEU A 134 2.32 17.57 28.12
N VAL A 135 2.13 16.35 27.63
CA VAL A 135 2.92 15.20 28.03
C VAL A 135 4.21 15.20 27.22
N ILE A 136 5.35 15.33 27.91
CA ILE A 136 6.68 15.23 27.28
C ILE A 136 7.10 13.77 27.35
N GLU A 137 7.22 13.13 26.20
CA GLU A 137 7.77 11.78 26.06
C GLU A 137 9.07 11.81 25.27
N GLU A 138 9.95 10.85 25.51
CA GLU A 138 11.17 10.72 24.73
C GLU A 138 10.82 10.25 23.31
N TYR A 139 11.30 10.97 22.28
CA TYR A 139 11.05 10.62 20.88
C TYR A 139 11.44 9.17 20.53
N SER A 140 12.52 8.67 21.13
CA SER A 140 13.00 7.30 20.97
C SER A 140 12.08 6.28 21.65
N ALA A 141 11.34 6.64 22.70
CA ALA A 141 10.40 5.76 23.38
C ALA A 141 9.15 5.51 22.54
N MET A 142 8.72 6.50 21.77
CA MET A 142 7.57 6.37 20.85
C MET A 142 7.83 5.40 19.70
N ARG A 143 9.08 5.25 19.26
CA ARG A 143 9.47 4.31 18.18
C ARG A 143 9.90 2.93 18.70
N ARG A 144 10.39 2.83 19.94
CA ARG A 144 10.92 1.58 20.52
C ARG A 144 9.86 0.56 20.93
N GLY A 145 8.58 0.90 20.83
CA GLY A 145 7.49 0.08 21.35
C GLY A 145 7.49 -1.38 20.88
N LYS A 146 8.02 -1.72 19.69
CA LYS A 146 8.07 -3.11 19.18
C LYS A 146 9.13 -3.31 18.08
N SER A 147 10.42 -3.06 18.33
CA SER A 147 11.45 -3.61 17.44
C SER A 147 11.53 -5.11 17.66
N LEU A 148 11.48 -5.94 16.62
CA LEU A 148 11.45 -7.42 16.68
C LEU A 148 12.75 -8.08 17.20
N THR A 149 13.61 -7.35 17.92
CA THR A 149 14.95 -7.82 18.27
C THR A 149 15.14 -8.29 19.71
N ASP A 150 14.09 -8.28 20.54
CA ASP A 150 14.26 -8.53 21.99
C ASP A 150 13.75 -9.92 22.48
N GLU A 151 13.45 -10.88 21.59
CA GLU A 151 12.95 -12.22 22.01
C GLU A 151 13.76 -13.43 21.45
N LEU A 152 15.08 -13.32 21.27
CA LEU A 152 15.93 -14.49 20.92
C LEU A 152 17.10 -14.75 21.87
N GLU A 153 16.99 -14.35 23.13
CA GLU A 153 17.86 -14.87 24.19
C GLU A 153 17.04 -15.27 25.44
N GLU A 154 16.52 -16.50 25.45
CA GLU A 154 16.61 -17.43 26.58
C GLU A 154 16.41 -18.89 26.13
#